data_AF-A0A522B0D9-F1
#
_entry.id   AF-A0A522B0D9-F1
#
_cell.length_a   1.000
_cell.length_b   1.000
_cell.length_c   1.000
_cell.angle_alpha   90.00
_cell.angle_beta   90.00
_cell.angle_gamma   90.00
#
_symmetry.space_group_name_H-M   'P 1'
#
loop_
_entity.id
_entity.type
_entity.pdbx_description
1 polymer ?
#
loop_
_entity_poly.entity_id
_entity_poly.type
_entity_poly.pdbx_seq_one_letter_code
_entity_poly.pdbx_strand_id
1 'polypeptide(L)'
;MMRGLRVPLAALLFLPGSVAGASCQVEREIAGEPALFVRHVSPDCSKPERAARAVPAAEILQALKAGQGVSIRNAVVSGDLLLTRLPSVPLASAALPPSVLADLAQSRVTEARVVRGALSIRDSVVDGILDTQLKPDMVEHRMLGDMVVVQGPVAFHGTTFAKAVDLSRTIFLGPVESDEAVFLGDALFLSCLFDRKTTFEKTAFAGNTRFYQAVFHEPVTFLRAGFNGLTNFLSVTFKKESSFSRAYFKMGAGFSGSTFEGISDFSESLFEKNAFFTHAVFTADAYFRRATFRGEVNFSDADFRAKDDFAKVFYQQEPNFTRARFASPRSSVGFENPLLLAIVAGALAVFLIAFIVILKKG
;
A
#
# COMPACT_ATOMS: atom_id res chain seq x y z
N MET A 1 -78.28 51.51 -4.68
CA MET A 1 -77.80 50.74 -5.86
C MET A 1 -76.29 50.89 -5.94
N MET A 2 -75.57 49.79 -6.21
CA MET A 2 -74.12 49.67 -6.51
C MET A 2 -73.15 49.68 -5.30
N ARG A 3 -72.63 48.50 -4.94
CA ARG A 3 -71.28 47.92 -5.26
C ARG A 3 -70.22 48.51 -4.31
N GLY A 4 -69.69 47.82 -3.30
CA GLY A 4 -69.20 46.45 -3.28
C GLY A 4 -67.74 46.42 -3.76
N LEU A 5 -66.80 46.94 -2.96
CA LEU A 5 -65.35 46.84 -3.22
C LEU A 5 -64.70 46.03 -2.10
N ARG A 6 -64.42 44.76 -2.39
CA ARG A 6 -63.65 43.84 -1.54
C ARG A 6 -62.16 44.12 -1.75
N VAL A 7 -61.45 44.45 -0.68
CA VAL A 7 -59.99 44.41 -0.62
C VAL A 7 -59.57 42.97 -0.31
N PRO A 8 -58.74 42.28 -1.12
CA PRO A 8 -58.23 40.98 -0.73
C PRO A 8 -57.01 41.18 0.17
N LEU A 9 -57.08 40.60 1.37
CA LEU A 9 -55.95 40.36 2.26
C LEU A 9 -55.06 39.31 1.58
N ALA A 10 -53.86 39.69 1.16
CA ALA A 10 -52.88 38.77 0.61
C ALA A 10 -52.44 37.79 1.72
N ALA A 11 -52.93 36.56 1.66
CA ALA A 11 -52.41 35.47 2.46
C ALA A 11 -50.98 35.16 2.00
N LEU A 12 -49.98 35.52 2.81
CA LEU A 12 -48.64 34.96 2.70
C LEU A 12 -48.74 33.46 2.97
N LEU A 13 -48.80 32.68 1.89
CA LEU A 13 -48.56 31.25 1.91
C LEU A 13 -47.08 31.04 2.29
N PHE A 14 -46.82 30.80 3.57
CA PHE A 14 -45.61 30.14 4.01
C PHE A 14 -45.61 28.73 3.40
N LEU A 15 -44.91 28.57 2.27
CA LEU A 15 -44.47 27.27 1.81
C LEU A 15 -43.57 26.68 2.92
N PRO A 16 -43.86 25.48 3.45
CA PRO A 16 -42.90 24.81 4.30
C PRO A 16 -41.68 24.52 3.41
N GLY A 17 -40.54 25.13 3.77
CA GLY A 17 -39.27 24.86 3.13
C GLY A 17 -39.06 23.35 3.06
N SER A 18 -38.83 22.85 1.85
CA SER A 18 -38.43 21.48 1.60
C SER A 18 -37.25 21.13 2.50
N VAL A 19 -37.45 20.16 3.39
CA VAL A 19 -36.39 19.60 4.23
C VAL A 19 -35.41 18.87 3.33
N ALA A 20 -34.38 19.56 2.85
CA ALA A 20 -33.21 18.97 2.20
C ALA A 20 -32.27 18.36 3.26
N GLY A 21 -32.77 17.38 4.03
CA GLY A 21 -32.04 16.78 5.15
C GLY A 21 -32.38 15.32 5.45
N ALA A 22 -33.04 14.61 4.53
CA ALA A 22 -33.61 13.27 4.80
C ALA A 22 -32.82 12.09 4.22
N SER A 23 -31.75 12.30 3.43
CA SER A 23 -31.08 11.21 2.71
C SER A 23 -29.83 10.66 3.40
N CYS A 24 -29.18 11.46 4.24
CA CYS A 24 -27.97 11.03 4.93
C CYS A 24 -28.26 10.18 6.19
N GLN A 25 -28.21 8.85 6.02
CA GLN A 25 -28.45 7.87 7.07
C GLN A 25 -27.16 7.20 7.55
N VAL A 26 -27.20 6.65 8.77
CA VAL A 26 -26.10 5.88 9.36
C VAL A 26 -26.65 4.55 9.83
N GLU A 27 -26.23 3.48 9.17
CA GLU A 27 -26.48 2.12 9.61
C GLU A 27 -25.49 1.74 10.72
N ARG A 28 -26.02 1.17 11.80
CA ARG A 28 -25.25 0.83 13.02
C ARG A 28 -25.28 -0.64 13.39
N GLU A 29 -26.08 -1.44 12.69
CA GLU A 29 -26.27 -2.87 12.93
C GLU A 29 -26.54 -3.55 11.59
N ILE A 30 -26.04 -4.77 11.42
CA ILE A 30 -26.33 -5.63 10.27
C ILE A 30 -27.03 -6.87 10.80
N ALA A 31 -28.19 -7.19 10.22
CA ALA A 31 -28.96 -8.36 10.62
C ALA A 31 -28.12 -9.64 10.48
N GLY A 32 -27.93 -10.37 11.59
CA GLY A 32 -27.15 -11.62 11.63
C GLY A 32 -25.68 -11.47 12.02
N GLU A 33 -25.16 -10.25 12.23
CA GLU A 33 -23.75 -10.01 12.60
C GLU A 33 -23.60 -9.21 13.92
N PRO A 34 -24.12 -9.69 15.07
CA PRO A 34 -24.06 -8.95 16.33
C PRO A 34 -22.62 -8.76 16.88
N ALA A 35 -21.67 -9.53 16.35
CA ALA A 35 -20.25 -9.44 16.70
C ALA A 35 -19.50 -8.31 15.97
N LEU A 36 -20.20 -7.47 15.20
CA LEU A 36 -19.59 -6.42 14.37
C LEU A 36 -20.02 -5.03 14.85
N PHE A 37 -19.05 -4.14 15.07
CA PHE A 37 -19.28 -2.72 15.23
C PHE A 37 -19.44 -2.08 13.85
N VAL A 38 -20.66 -1.65 13.54
CA VAL A 38 -21.03 -1.14 12.21
C VAL A 38 -21.22 0.38 12.25
N ARG A 39 -20.60 1.07 11.27
CA ARG A 39 -20.85 2.48 10.97
C ARG A 39 -20.80 2.68 9.46
N HIS A 40 -21.93 2.48 8.78
CA HIS A 40 -22.02 2.73 7.34
C HIS A 40 -22.81 4.00 7.11
N VAL A 41 -22.18 4.97 6.48
CA VAL A 41 -22.80 6.25 6.14
C VAL A 41 -23.29 6.19 4.70
N SER A 42 -24.49 6.69 4.42
CA SER A 42 -25.02 6.63 3.05
C SER A 42 -24.09 7.35 2.05
N PRO A 43 -23.86 6.79 0.84
CA PRO A 43 -22.94 7.39 -0.13
C PRO A 43 -23.30 8.81 -0.55
N ASP A 44 -24.59 9.17 -0.53
CA ASP A 44 -25.13 10.47 -0.90
C ASP A 44 -24.88 11.56 0.17
N CYS A 45 -24.44 11.20 1.38
CA CYS A 45 -24.04 12.17 2.39
C CYS A 45 -22.91 13.07 1.89
N SER A 46 -23.11 14.39 2.02
CA SER A 46 -22.09 15.40 1.72
C SER A 46 -20.88 15.32 2.67
N LYS A 47 -19.74 15.91 2.29
CA LYS A 47 -18.54 15.91 3.14
C LYS A 47 -18.78 16.51 4.54
N PRO A 48 -19.47 17.67 4.69
CA PRO A 48 -19.78 18.21 6.02
C PRO A 48 -20.69 17.28 6.84
N GLU A 49 -21.65 16.61 6.20
CA GLU A 49 -22.55 15.67 6.89
C GLU A 49 -21.82 14.44 7.41
N ARG A 50 -20.85 13.91 6.64
CA ARG A 50 -19.98 12.80 7.06
C ARG A 50 -19.09 13.23 8.23
N ALA A 51 -18.51 14.43 8.17
CA ALA A 51 -17.69 14.98 9.25
C ALA A 51 -18.48 15.22 10.55
N ALA A 52 -19.72 15.73 10.45
CA ALA A 52 -20.60 15.91 11.60
C ALA A 52 -21.02 14.58 12.27
N ARG A 53 -20.87 13.47 11.54
CA ARG A 53 -21.18 12.10 12.00
C ARG A 53 -19.91 11.27 12.13
N ALA A 54 -18.77 11.92 12.38
CA ALA A 54 -17.50 11.22 12.51
C ALA A 54 -17.58 10.16 13.62
N VAL A 55 -16.95 9.01 13.36
CA VAL A 55 -16.82 7.89 14.28
C VAL A 55 -15.58 8.16 15.13
N PRO A 56 -15.71 8.40 16.45
CA PRO A 56 -14.55 8.57 17.30
C PRO A 56 -13.72 7.29 17.35
N ALA A 57 -12.39 7.40 17.19
CA ALA A 57 -11.48 6.25 17.31
C ALA A 57 -11.59 5.54 18.66
N ALA A 58 -12.00 6.25 19.72
CA ALA A 58 -12.28 5.67 21.03
C ALA A 58 -13.43 4.64 21.01
N GLU A 59 -14.49 4.86 20.21
CA GLU A 59 -15.58 3.88 20.05
C GLU A 59 -15.07 2.61 19.35
N ILE A 60 -14.23 2.78 18.32
CA ILE A 60 -13.59 1.67 17.60
C ILE A 60 -12.74 0.85 18.59
N LEU A 61 -11.90 1.51 19.38
CA LEU A 61 -11.09 0.84 20.40
C LEU A 61 -11.95 0.09 21.43
N GLN A 62 -13.08 0.64 21.84
CA GLN A 62 -13.98 -0.02 22.77
C GLN A 62 -14.61 -1.29 22.16
N ALA A 63 -15.03 -1.23 20.89
CA ALA A 63 -15.53 -2.40 20.17
C ALA A 63 -14.47 -3.50 20.05
N LEU A 64 -13.24 -3.12 19.67
CA LEU A 64 -12.11 -4.06 19.60
C LEU A 64 -11.78 -4.69 20.95
N LYS A 65 -11.83 -3.93 22.06
CA LYS A 65 -11.67 -4.45 23.42
C LYS A 65 -12.77 -5.45 23.80
N ALA A 66 -13.99 -5.21 23.35
CA ALA A 66 -15.12 -6.13 23.53
C ALA A 66 -15.02 -7.38 22.62
N GLY A 67 -13.99 -7.48 21.77
CA GLY A 67 -13.79 -8.59 20.85
C GLY A 67 -14.63 -8.51 19.58
N GLN A 68 -15.30 -7.39 19.34
CA GLN A 68 -16.07 -7.17 18.11
C GLN A 68 -15.15 -6.90 16.92
N GLY A 69 -15.57 -7.30 15.72
CA GLY A 69 -15.00 -6.77 14.49
C GLY A 69 -15.45 -5.33 14.23
N VAL A 70 -14.84 -4.66 13.27
CA VAL A 70 -15.12 -3.28 12.88
C VAL A 70 -15.45 -3.23 11.39
N SER A 71 -16.57 -2.59 11.06
CA SER A 71 -17.01 -2.36 9.68
C SER A 71 -17.50 -0.93 9.52
N ILE A 72 -16.64 -0.10 8.93
CA ILE A 72 -16.87 1.32 8.68
C ILE A 72 -16.87 1.53 7.17
N ARG A 73 -17.87 2.27 6.66
CA ARG A 73 -17.98 2.58 5.24
C ARG A 73 -18.44 4.01 5.02
N ASN A 74 -17.85 4.71 4.04
CA ASN A 74 -18.22 6.08 3.65
C ASN A 74 -18.17 7.11 4.79
N ALA A 75 -17.42 6.84 5.85
CA ALA A 75 -17.44 7.63 7.07
C ALA A 75 -16.17 8.47 7.25
N VAL A 76 -16.19 9.34 8.25
CA VAL A 76 -14.98 9.96 8.80
C VAL A 76 -14.69 9.28 10.14
N VAL A 77 -13.49 8.78 10.35
CA VAL A 77 -12.99 8.35 11.66
C VAL A 77 -12.18 9.51 12.23
N SER A 78 -12.48 9.93 13.45
CA SER A 78 -11.81 11.07 14.09
C SER A 78 -11.00 10.64 15.32
N GLY A 79 -9.77 11.14 15.42
CA GLY A 79 -8.88 10.87 16.55
C GLY A 79 -8.01 9.64 16.36
N ASP A 80 -7.10 9.42 17.31
CA ASP A 80 -6.02 8.45 17.15
C ASP A 80 -6.44 7.02 17.55
N LEU A 81 -6.19 6.07 16.65
CA LEU A 81 -6.42 4.65 16.84
C LEU A 81 -5.12 3.97 17.29
N LEU A 82 -4.87 3.98 18.59
CA LEU A 82 -3.67 3.41 19.22
C LEU A 82 -3.91 1.97 19.67
N LEU A 83 -3.33 0.98 18.97
CA LEU A 83 -3.60 -0.44 19.22
C LEU A 83 -2.95 -0.96 20.51
N THR A 84 -1.95 -0.27 21.05
CA THR A 84 -1.43 -0.48 22.42
C THR A 84 -2.48 -0.30 23.51
N ARG A 85 -3.61 0.36 23.24
CA ARG A 85 -4.68 0.49 24.22
C ARG A 85 -5.51 -0.79 24.37
N LEU A 86 -5.33 -1.80 23.53
CA LEU A 86 -5.94 -3.12 23.69
C LEU A 86 -5.26 -3.90 24.84
N PRO A 87 -5.98 -4.78 25.55
CA PRO A 87 -5.37 -5.62 26.59
C PRO A 87 -4.32 -6.56 25.98
N SER A 88 -3.23 -6.76 26.72
CA SER A 88 -2.21 -7.76 26.41
C SER A 88 -2.68 -9.14 26.83
N VAL A 89 -2.36 -10.14 26.03
CA VAL A 89 -2.53 -11.57 26.34
C VAL A 89 -1.27 -12.32 25.97
N PRO A 90 -0.99 -13.49 26.57
CA PRO A 90 0.12 -14.33 26.14
C PRO A 90 0.00 -14.67 24.65
N LEU A 91 1.09 -14.51 23.88
CA LEU A 91 1.12 -14.78 22.44
C LEU A 91 0.64 -16.20 22.11
N ALA A 92 0.97 -17.18 22.96
CA ALA A 92 0.54 -18.56 22.83
C ALA A 92 -0.99 -18.73 22.79
N SER A 93 -1.76 -17.78 23.33
CA SER A 93 -3.23 -17.78 23.29
C SER A 93 -3.82 -17.27 21.98
N ALA A 94 -3.02 -16.67 21.09
CA ALA A 94 -3.49 -16.06 19.84
C ALA A 94 -3.74 -17.09 18.70
N ALA A 95 -3.46 -18.38 18.94
CA ALA A 95 -3.66 -19.49 18.00
C ALA A 95 -3.02 -19.25 16.62
N LEU A 96 -1.70 -19.10 16.61
CA LEU A 96 -0.93 -18.78 15.40
C LEU A 96 -0.73 -20.00 14.49
N PRO A 97 -0.76 -19.83 13.15
CA PRO A 97 -0.48 -20.91 12.21
C PRO A 97 1.01 -21.31 12.22
N PRO A 98 1.35 -22.54 11.77
CA PRO A 98 2.73 -23.04 11.78
C PRO A 98 3.74 -22.17 11.01
N SER A 99 3.32 -21.55 9.91
CA SER A 99 4.10 -20.58 9.12
C SER A 99 4.61 -19.44 10.00
N VAL A 100 3.69 -18.77 10.69
CA VAL A 100 3.98 -17.68 11.61
C VAL A 100 4.80 -18.14 12.80
N LEU A 101 4.51 -19.33 13.36
CA LEU A 101 5.30 -19.88 14.47
C LEU A 101 6.76 -20.14 14.07
N ALA A 102 7.02 -20.57 12.84
CA ALA A 102 8.37 -20.78 12.33
C ALA A 102 9.16 -19.46 12.24
N ASP A 103 8.53 -18.39 11.74
CA ASP A 103 9.14 -17.06 11.68
C ASP A 103 9.40 -16.47 13.08
N LEU A 104 8.56 -16.81 14.06
CA LEU A 104 8.71 -16.36 15.44
C LEU A 104 9.61 -17.26 16.31
N ALA A 105 10.14 -18.37 15.78
CA ALA A 105 10.85 -19.36 16.58
C ALA A 105 12.08 -18.81 17.33
N GLN A 106 12.73 -17.78 16.78
CA GLN A 106 13.89 -17.09 17.39
C GLN A 106 13.51 -15.73 18.00
N SER A 107 12.23 -15.37 17.96
CA SER A 107 11.72 -14.13 18.50
C SER A 107 11.66 -14.17 20.03
N ARG A 108 11.80 -12.99 20.66
CA ARG A 108 11.59 -12.81 22.12
C ARG A 108 10.17 -12.38 22.47
N VAL A 109 9.25 -12.45 21.51
CA VAL A 109 7.85 -12.03 21.71
C VAL A 109 7.11 -13.08 22.52
N THR A 110 6.55 -12.64 23.63
CA THR A 110 5.77 -13.49 24.55
C THR A 110 4.35 -12.99 24.72
N GLU A 111 4.10 -11.71 24.41
CA GLU A 111 2.83 -11.04 24.59
C GLU A 111 2.27 -10.56 23.25
N ALA A 112 0.95 -10.46 23.18
CA ALA A 112 0.24 -9.94 22.03
C ALA A 112 -1.02 -9.16 22.41
N ARG A 113 -1.36 -8.19 21.57
CA ARG A 113 -2.65 -7.49 21.57
C ARG A 113 -3.48 -7.99 20.41
N VAL A 114 -4.61 -8.62 20.70
CA VAL A 114 -5.38 -9.38 19.71
C VAL A 114 -6.61 -8.60 19.25
N VAL A 115 -6.67 -8.30 17.95
CA VAL A 115 -7.88 -7.90 17.23
C VAL A 115 -8.55 -9.16 16.69
N ARG A 116 -9.68 -9.55 17.30
CA ARG A 116 -10.33 -10.84 17.03
C ARG A 116 -11.13 -10.86 15.74
N GLY A 117 -11.89 -9.80 15.48
CA GLY A 117 -12.75 -9.69 14.29
C GLY A 117 -12.05 -9.03 13.10
N ALA A 118 -12.82 -8.81 12.03
CA ALA A 118 -12.37 -8.01 10.89
C ALA A 118 -12.06 -6.57 11.32
N LEU A 119 -11.11 -5.92 10.63
CA LEU A 119 -10.87 -4.49 10.73
C LEU A 119 -11.06 -3.87 9.34
N SER A 120 -12.30 -3.53 9.03
CA SER A 120 -12.71 -3.00 7.72
C SER A 120 -13.10 -1.53 7.84
N ILE A 121 -12.36 -0.67 7.16
CA ILE A 121 -12.65 0.76 6.98
C ILE A 121 -12.56 1.04 5.48
N ARG A 122 -13.70 1.11 4.78
CA ARG A 122 -13.75 1.25 3.31
C ARG A 122 -14.31 2.62 2.89
N ASP A 123 -13.82 3.17 1.80
CA ASP A 123 -14.31 4.41 1.19
C ASP A 123 -14.43 5.58 2.18
N SER A 124 -13.54 5.61 3.17
CA SER A 124 -13.65 6.47 4.36
C SER A 124 -12.44 7.38 4.49
N VAL A 125 -12.49 8.32 5.43
CA VAL A 125 -11.35 9.15 5.82
C VAL A 125 -10.99 8.86 7.27
N VAL A 126 -9.74 8.56 7.56
CA VAL A 126 -9.21 8.45 8.92
C VAL A 126 -8.42 9.72 9.24
N ASP A 127 -9.03 10.61 10.03
CA ASP A 127 -8.44 11.85 10.53
C ASP A 127 -7.84 11.64 11.93
N GLY A 128 -6.72 10.93 11.95
CA GLY A 128 -6.00 10.50 13.13
C GLY A 128 -4.86 9.58 12.74
N ILE A 129 -3.93 9.31 13.68
CA ILE A 129 -2.94 8.26 13.46
C ILE A 129 -3.54 6.88 13.72
N LEU A 130 -3.11 5.89 12.95
CA LEU A 130 -3.28 4.46 13.26
C LEU A 130 -1.91 3.93 13.64
N ASP A 131 -1.70 3.61 14.91
CA ASP A 131 -0.35 3.35 15.42
C ASP A 131 -0.37 2.15 16.37
N THR A 132 0.53 1.19 16.17
CA THR A 132 0.75 0.12 17.14
C THR A 132 1.52 0.62 18.35
N GLN A 133 2.29 1.71 18.22
CA GLN A 133 3.27 2.22 19.18
C GLN A 133 4.30 1.17 19.62
N LEU A 134 4.50 0.16 18.77
CA LEU A 134 5.48 -0.91 18.95
C LEU A 134 6.64 -0.74 17.96
N LYS A 135 6.96 0.49 17.55
CA LYS A 135 8.13 0.74 16.69
C LYS A 135 9.35 0.07 17.33
N PRO A 136 10.09 -0.79 16.60
CA PRO A 136 11.30 -1.37 17.13
C PRO A 136 12.24 -0.21 17.46
N ASP A 137 12.44 0.03 18.75
CA ASP A 137 13.44 0.98 19.16
C ASP A 137 14.81 0.39 18.79
N MET A 138 15.47 1.02 17.81
CA MET A 138 16.81 0.65 17.38
C MET A 138 17.86 0.97 18.46
N VAL A 139 17.47 1.61 19.57
CA VAL A 139 18.33 2.09 20.65
C VAL A 139 17.96 1.50 22.01
N GLU A 140 16.72 1.61 22.51
CA GLU A 140 16.39 1.27 23.92
C GLU A 140 15.79 -0.12 24.16
N HIS A 141 15.58 -0.97 23.13
CA HIS A 141 15.05 -2.34 23.29
C HIS A 141 13.70 -2.44 24.04
N ARG A 142 12.98 -1.33 24.26
CA ARG A 142 11.70 -1.36 24.97
C ARG A 142 10.62 -1.82 24.01
N MET A 143 9.92 -2.89 24.40
CA MET A 143 8.82 -3.56 23.68
C MET A 143 9.20 -4.60 22.62
N LEU A 144 10.41 -5.17 22.66
CA LEU A 144 10.72 -6.36 21.84
C LEU A 144 9.89 -7.61 22.20
N GLY A 145 9.16 -7.59 23.33
CA GLY A 145 8.34 -8.71 23.82
C GLY A 145 6.86 -8.69 23.41
N ASP A 146 6.38 -7.62 22.77
CA ASP A 146 4.95 -7.41 22.44
C ASP A 146 4.72 -7.29 20.92
N MET A 147 3.54 -7.67 20.45
CA MET A 147 3.10 -7.60 19.06
C MET A 147 1.58 -7.35 18.97
N VAL A 148 1.10 -6.92 17.80
CA VAL A 148 -0.33 -6.93 17.48
C VAL A 148 -0.64 -8.16 16.64
N VAL A 149 -1.73 -8.87 16.95
CA VAL A 149 -2.25 -9.96 16.13
C VAL A 149 -3.64 -9.60 15.64
N VAL A 150 -3.83 -9.51 14.34
CA VAL A 150 -5.13 -9.30 13.71
C VAL A 150 -5.59 -10.63 13.13
N GLN A 151 -6.60 -11.24 13.76
CA GLN A 151 -7.10 -12.57 13.41
C GLN A 151 -8.02 -12.52 12.19
N GLY A 152 -8.86 -11.48 12.10
CA GLY A 152 -9.78 -11.28 10.98
C GLY A 152 -9.14 -10.62 9.76
N PRO A 153 -9.89 -10.49 8.65
CA PRO A 153 -9.45 -9.75 7.48
C PRO A 153 -9.31 -8.25 7.78
N VAL A 154 -8.35 -7.60 7.12
CA VAL A 154 -8.14 -6.14 7.18
C VAL A 154 -8.46 -5.54 5.82
N ALA A 155 -9.29 -4.50 5.81
CA ALA A 155 -9.67 -3.84 4.57
C ALA A 155 -9.68 -2.33 4.71
N PHE A 156 -8.87 -1.67 3.88
CA PHE A 156 -8.72 -0.22 3.76
C PHE A 156 -9.06 0.30 2.35
N HIS A 157 -9.79 -0.50 1.56
CA HIS A 157 -10.14 -0.16 0.18
C HIS A 157 -10.73 1.24 0.06
N GLY A 158 -10.19 2.07 -0.85
CA GLY A 158 -10.68 3.43 -1.11
C GLY A 158 -10.55 4.41 0.07
N THR A 159 -9.89 4.01 1.17
CA THR A 159 -9.80 4.83 2.38
C THR A 159 -8.59 5.76 2.35
N THR A 160 -8.79 7.00 2.77
CA THR A 160 -7.73 8.00 2.94
C THR A 160 -7.31 8.10 4.40
N PHE A 161 -6.04 7.82 4.71
CA PHE A 161 -5.43 8.09 6.00
C PHE A 161 -4.78 9.47 5.96
N ALA A 162 -5.33 10.42 6.74
CA ALA A 162 -4.88 11.80 6.73
C ALA A 162 -3.54 12.00 7.46
N LYS A 163 -3.20 11.10 8.39
CA LYS A 163 -1.96 11.13 9.17
C LYS A 163 -1.21 9.81 9.03
N ALA A 164 -0.12 9.65 9.78
CA ALA A 164 0.74 8.48 9.71
C ALA A 164 0.00 7.19 10.09
N VAL A 165 0.36 6.10 9.41
CA VAL A 165 -0.04 4.73 9.70
C VAL A 165 1.20 3.93 10.06
N ASP A 166 1.28 3.48 11.30
CA ASP A 166 2.28 2.54 11.76
C ASP A 166 1.62 1.24 12.20
N LEU A 167 1.86 0.19 11.43
CA LEU A 167 1.42 -1.17 11.68
C LEU A 167 2.60 -2.10 11.99
N SER A 168 3.74 -1.54 12.40
CA SER A 168 4.94 -2.28 12.79
C SER A 168 4.62 -3.30 13.87
N ARG A 169 5.27 -4.46 13.77
CA ARG A 169 5.12 -5.61 14.68
C ARG A 169 3.69 -6.14 14.74
N THR A 170 3.06 -6.20 13.57
CA THR A 170 1.72 -6.78 13.40
C THR A 170 1.78 -8.09 12.63
N ILE A 171 1.06 -9.08 13.13
CA ILE A 171 0.78 -10.35 12.46
C ILE A 171 -0.66 -10.26 11.90
N PHE A 172 -0.79 -10.35 10.59
CA PHE A 172 -2.06 -10.40 9.89
C PHE A 172 -2.36 -11.85 9.51
N LEU A 173 -3.32 -12.47 10.19
CA LEU A 173 -3.74 -13.85 9.93
C LEU A 173 -4.83 -13.94 8.85
N GLY A 174 -5.57 -12.86 8.64
CA GLY A 174 -6.51 -12.69 7.53
C GLY A 174 -5.88 -11.97 6.32
N PRO A 175 -6.58 -11.94 5.17
CA PRO A 175 -6.15 -11.16 4.01
C PRO A 175 -6.12 -9.66 4.34
N VAL A 176 -5.22 -8.93 3.66
CA VAL A 176 -5.09 -7.48 3.78
C VAL A 176 -5.39 -6.84 2.43
N GLU A 177 -6.44 -6.02 2.38
CA GLU A 177 -6.88 -5.31 1.18
C GLU A 177 -6.73 -3.81 1.36
N SER A 178 -5.84 -3.17 0.61
CA SER A 178 -5.62 -1.72 0.68
C SER A 178 -5.69 -1.06 -0.71
N ASP A 179 -6.35 -1.72 -1.65
CA ASP A 179 -6.52 -1.23 -3.02
C ASP A 179 -7.18 0.16 -3.04
N GLU A 180 -6.67 1.05 -3.89
CA GLU A 180 -7.16 2.43 -4.04
C GLU A 180 -7.13 3.27 -2.75
N ALA A 181 -6.49 2.80 -1.68
CA ALA A 181 -6.26 3.57 -0.48
C ALA A 181 -5.24 4.70 -0.71
N VAL A 182 -5.31 5.74 0.13
CA VAL A 182 -4.40 6.89 0.09
C VAL A 182 -3.80 7.11 1.48
N PHE A 183 -2.48 7.00 1.60
CA PHE A 183 -1.73 7.28 2.81
C PHE A 183 -1.06 8.65 2.67
N LEU A 184 -1.61 9.69 3.31
CA LEU A 184 -1.06 11.05 3.23
C LEU A 184 0.20 11.21 4.07
N GLY A 185 0.26 10.55 5.24
CA GLY A 185 1.44 10.49 6.09
C GLY A 185 2.35 9.30 5.76
N ASP A 186 3.34 9.07 6.63
CA ASP A 186 4.22 7.91 6.54
C ASP A 186 3.43 6.61 6.77
N ALA A 187 3.82 5.53 6.06
CA ALA A 187 3.25 4.20 6.17
C ALA A 187 4.35 3.19 6.55
N LEU A 188 4.27 2.64 7.77
CA LEU A 188 5.33 1.83 8.37
C LEU A 188 4.83 0.41 8.67
N PHE A 189 5.57 -0.58 8.16
CA PHE A 189 5.31 -2.01 8.25
C PHE A 189 6.61 -2.74 8.65
N LEU A 190 7.13 -2.44 9.84
CA LEU A 190 8.40 -2.99 10.32
C LEU A 190 8.13 -4.30 11.06
N SER A 191 8.82 -5.38 10.67
CA SER A 191 8.67 -6.71 11.28
C SER A 191 7.22 -7.23 11.26
N CYS A 192 6.50 -6.99 10.16
CA CYS A 192 5.15 -7.50 9.95
C CYS A 192 5.16 -8.91 9.34
N LEU A 193 4.21 -9.74 9.74
CA LEU A 193 3.96 -11.05 9.13
C LEU A 193 2.58 -11.03 8.47
N PHE A 194 2.54 -11.25 7.15
CA PHE A 194 1.31 -11.38 6.38
C PHE A 194 1.11 -12.85 6.03
N ASP A 195 0.20 -13.54 6.71
CA ASP A 195 -0.04 -14.98 6.52
C ASP A 195 -0.89 -15.26 5.28
N ARG A 196 -1.69 -14.28 4.85
CA ARG A 196 -2.59 -14.40 3.70
C ARG A 196 -2.31 -13.35 2.63
N LYS A 197 -3.00 -13.49 1.50
CA LYS A 197 -2.87 -12.61 0.34
C LYS A 197 -3.00 -11.15 0.76
N THR A 198 -2.10 -10.32 0.24
CA THR A 198 -2.07 -8.88 0.50
C THR A 198 -2.16 -8.07 -0.80
N THR A 199 -2.94 -6.99 -0.82
CA THR A 199 -3.17 -6.19 -2.03
C THR A 199 -3.06 -4.69 -1.72
N PHE A 200 -2.30 -3.99 -2.57
CA PHE A 200 -2.09 -2.54 -2.58
C PHE A 200 -2.25 -2.02 -4.02
N GLU A 201 -3.21 -2.55 -4.77
CA GLU A 201 -3.40 -2.16 -6.16
C GLU A 201 -3.88 -0.71 -6.26
N LYS A 202 -3.20 0.09 -7.09
CA LYS A 202 -3.46 1.52 -7.25
C LYS A 202 -3.45 2.33 -5.94
N THR A 203 -2.83 1.80 -4.88
CA THR A 203 -2.66 2.53 -3.61
C THR A 203 -1.70 3.70 -3.80
N ALA A 204 -2.01 4.85 -3.21
CA ALA A 204 -1.15 6.03 -3.23
C ALA A 204 -0.51 6.26 -1.85
N PHE A 205 0.82 6.14 -1.78
CA PHE A 205 1.62 6.49 -0.62
C PHE A 205 2.25 7.87 -0.84
N ALA A 206 1.69 8.90 -0.21
CA ALA A 206 2.20 10.26 -0.33
C ALA A 206 3.46 10.48 0.53
N GLY A 207 3.45 9.97 1.76
CA GLY A 207 4.58 9.99 2.68
C GLY A 207 5.61 8.88 2.43
N ASN A 208 6.58 8.75 3.34
CA ASN A 208 7.59 7.70 3.25
C ASN A 208 6.95 6.34 3.55
N THR A 209 7.36 5.31 2.82
CA THR A 209 6.87 3.94 3.01
C THR A 209 8.02 3.02 3.40
N ARG A 210 7.84 2.26 4.47
CA ARG A 210 8.87 1.32 4.93
C ARG A 210 8.30 -0.03 5.29
N PHE A 211 8.68 -1.03 4.51
CA PHE A 211 8.66 -2.44 4.86
C PHE A 211 10.08 -2.83 5.25
N TYR A 212 10.26 -3.28 6.49
CA TYR A 212 11.57 -3.69 7.00
C TYR A 212 11.43 -5.02 7.71
N GLN A 213 12.17 -6.05 7.29
CA GLN A 213 12.04 -7.40 7.87
C GLN A 213 10.59 -7.92 7.89
N ALA A 214 9.78 -7.50 6.90
CA ALA A 214 8.43 -8.01 6.73
C ALA A 214 8.47 -9.33 5.97
N VAL A 215 7.50 -10.21 6.22
CA VAL A 215 7.35 -11.49 5.51
C VAL A 215 5.95 -11.58 4.92
N PHE A 216 5.88 -11.83 3.62
CA PHE A 216 4.65 -12.16 2.90
C PHE A 216 4.64 -13.66 2.58
N HIS A 217 3.78 -14.43 3.27
CA HIS A 217 3.67 -15.87 3.08
C HIS A 217 2.91 -16.26 1.81
N GLU A 218 1.95 -15.43 1.44
CA GLU A 218 1.08 -15.60 0.28
C GLU A 218 1.29 -14.44 -0.72
N PRO A 219 0.73 -14.51 -1.94
CA PRO A 219 0.99 -13.51 -2.96
C PRO A 219 0.69 -12.07 -2.52
N VAL A 220 1.54 -11.14 -2.95
CA VAL A 220 1.37 -9.70 -2.72
C VAL A 220 1.46 -8.90 -4.01
N THR A 221 0.60 -7.90 -4.16
CA THR A 221 0.58 -7.01 -5.34
C THR A 221 0.56 -5.55 -4.93
N PHE A 222 1.44 -4.78 -5.58
CA PHE A 222 1.52 -3.33 -5.61
C PHE A 222 1.29 -2.83 -7.05
N LEU A 223 0.48 -3.57 -7.83
CA LEU A 223 0.16 -3.24 -9.21
C LEU A 223 -0.35 -1.79 -9.31
N ARG A 224 0.35 -0.98 -10.10
CA ARG A 224 0.02 0.45 -10.29
C ARG A 224 0.04 1.29 -9.01
N ALA A 225 0.67 0.83 -7.93
CA ALA A 225 0.85 1.63 -6.73
C ALA A 225 1.76 2.83 -6.99
N GLY A 226 1.44 3.96 -6.37
CA GLY A 226 2.21 5.20 -6.46
C GLY A 226 2.90 5.52 -5.14
N PHE A 227 4.23 5.55 -5.14
CA PHE A 227 5.06 5.88 -4.01
C PHE A 227 5.71 7.25 -4.21
N ASN A 228 5.14 8.28 -3.60
CA ASN A 228 5.62 9.66 -3.76
C ASN A 228 6.73 10.03 -2.77
N GLY A 229 6.79 9.39 -1.59
CA GLY A 229 7.90 9.52 -0.64
C GLY A 229 9.03 8.53 -0.88
N LEU A 230 10.04 8.54 0.00
CA LEU A 230 11.11 7.53 -0.03
C LEU A 230 10.51 6.17 0.33
N THR A 231 10.79 5.14 -0.47
CA THR A 231 10.23 3.81 -0.28
C THR A 231 11.30 2.77 -0.02
N ASN A 232 11.12 1.95 1.00
CA ASN A 232 12.09 0.95 1.40
C ASN A 232 11.39 -0.38 1.69
N PHE A 233 11.76 -1.42 0.94
CA PHE A 233 11.52 -2.83 1.17
C PHE A 233 12.86 -3.47 1.55
N LEU A 234 13.33 -3.21 2.77
CA LEU A 234 14.65 -3.65 3.22
C LEU A 234 14.54 -4.98 3.97
N SER A 235 15.31 -5.98 3.53
CA SER A 235 15.31 -7.32 4.12
C SER A 235 13.91 -7.94 4.19
N VAL A 236 13.07 -7.71 3.18
CA VAL A 236 11.72 -8.26 3.08
C VAL A 236 11.79 -9.64 2.42
N THR A 237 10.99 -10.57 2.91
CA THR A 237 10.87 -11.92 2.31
C THR A 237 9.52 -12.09 1.65
N PHE A 238 9.52 -12.35 0.35
CA PHE A 238 8.34 -12.69 -0.45
C PHE A 238 8.37 -14.20 -0.74
N LYS A 239 7.59 -14.99 0.02
CA LYS A 239 7.57 -16.46 -0.09
C LYS A 239 6.92 -16.95 -1.40
N LYS A 240 6.01 -16.15 -1.95
CA LYS A 240 5.22 -16.40 -3.16
C LYS A 240 5.34 -15.22 -4.12
N GLU A 241 4.46 -15.16 -5.12
CA GLU A 241 4.48 -14.15 -6.14
C GLU A 241 4.39 -12.73 -5.55
N SER A 242 5.25 -11.83 -6.04
CA SER A 242 5.25 -10.42 -5.70
C SER A 242 5.18 -9.59 -6.98
N SER A 243 4.25 -8.65 -7.05
CA SER A 243 4.14 -7.74 -8.20
C SER A 243 4.31 -6.29 -7.79
N PHE A 244 5.25 -5.62 -8.45
CA PHE A 244 5.44 -4.17 -8.50
C PHE A 244 5.20 -3.65 -9.92
N SER A 245 4.46 -4.42 -10.73
CA SER A 245 4.21 -4.11 -12.13
C SER A 245 3.52 -2.75 -12.24
N ARG A 246 4.03 -1.89 -13.14
CA ARG A 246 3.54 -0.51 -13.33
C ARG A 246 3.54 0.36 -12.06
N ALA A 247 4.29 -0.02 -11.03
CA ALA A 247 4.45 0.82 -9.84
C ALA A 247 5.32 2.05 -10.16
N TYR A 248 5.05 3.15 -9.47
CA TYR A 248 5.75 4.42 -9.64
C TYR A 248 6.47 4.81 -8.35
N PHE A 249 7.78 5.04 -8.41
CA PHE A 249 8.63 5.43 -7.27
C PHE A 249 9.27 6.80 -7.53
N LYS A 250 8.78 7.83 -6.84
CA LYS A 250 9.14 9.23 -7.10
C LYS A 250 10.46 9.66 -6.46
N MET A 251 10.68 9.34 -5.18
CA MET A 251 11.81 9.87 -4.40
C MET A 251 12.94 8.87 -4.17
N GLY A 252 12.81 7.66 -4.71
CA GLY A 252 13.79 6.58 -4.61
C GLY A 252 13.19 5.33 -3.97
N ALA A 253 13.77 4.17 -4.28
CA ALA A 253 13.30 2.88 -3.80
C ALA A 253 14.45 1.97 -3.37
N GLY A 254 14.36 1.38 -2.18
CA GLY A 254 15.29 0.36 -1.70
C GLY A 254 14.63 -1.01 -1.64
N PHE A 255 15.29 -2.04 -2.15
CA PHE A 255 14.96 -3.47 -2.06
C PHE A 255 16.13 -4.29 -1.50
N SER A 256 17.15 -3.61 -0.97
CA SER A 256 18.40 -4.24 -0.56
C SER A 256 18.20 -5.31 0.51
N GLY A 257 18.91 -6.43 0.34
CA GLY A 257 18.84 -7.61 1.22
C GLY A 257 17.50 -8.35 1.21
N SER A 258 16.53 -7.96 0.36
CA SER A 258 15.26 -8.68 0.25
C SER A 258 15.40 -9.99 -0.52
N THR A 259 14.57 -10.96 -0.15
CA THR A 259 14.52 -12.29 -0.77
C THR A 259 13.17 -12.49 -1.45
N PHE A 260 13.21 -12.78 -2.75
CA PHE A 260 12.06 -13.13 -3.58
C PHE A 260 12.11 -14.64 -3.85
N GLU A 261 11.39 -15.42 -3.06
CA GLU A 261 11.34 -16.88 -3.22
C GLU A 261 10.38 -17.29 -4.34
N GLY A 262 9.28 -16.55 -4.52
CA GLY A 262 8.36 -16.67 -5.65
C GLY A 262 8.69 -15.70 -6.80
N ILE A 263 7.89 -15.77 -7.86
CA ILE A 263 8.06 -14.91 -9.05
C ILE A 263 7.95 -13.44 -8.63
N SER A 264 8.87 -12.60 -9.10
CA SER A 264 8.86 -11.16 -8.87
C SER A 264 8.68 -10.39 -10.18
N ASP A 265 7.69 -9.50 -10.23
CA ASP A 265 7.39 -8.73 -11.43
C ASP A 265 7.49 -7.22 -11.18
N PHE A 266 8.53 -6.60 -11.73
CA PHE A 266 8.79 -5.16 -11.79
C PHE A 266 8.52 -4.60 -13.18
N SER A 267 7.84 -5.33 -14.08
CA SER A 267 7.63 -4.90 -15.46
C SER A 267 6.92 -3.54 -15.52
N GLU A 268 7.34 -2.68 -16.44
CA GLU A 268 6.77 -1.34 -16.65
C GLU A 268 6.79 -0.42 -15.41
N SER A 269 7.57 -0.75 -14.38
CA SER A 269 7.76 0.13 -13.22
C SER A 269 8.64 1.34 -13.57
N LEU A 270 8.43 2.45 -12.88
CA LEU A 270 9.16 3.70 -13.09
C LEU A 270 9.83 4.16 -11.79
N PHE A 271 11.15 4.28 -11.81
CA PHE A 271 11.98 4.81 -10.73
C PHE A 271 12.55 6.17 -11.15
N GLU A 272 12.02 7.25 -10.58
CA GLU A 272 12.44 8.63 -10.89
C GLU A 272 13.80 9.00 -10.27
N LYS A 273 14.15 8.35 -9.16
CA LYS A 273 15.40 8.52 -8.43
C LYS A 273 16.07 7.16 -8.23
N ASN A 274 17.07 7.11 -7.35
CA ASN A 274 17.91 5.93 -7.19
C ASN A 274 17.10 4.72 -6.74
N ALA A 275 17.45 3.55 -7.28
CA ALA A 275 16.85 2.26 -6.97
C ALA A 275 17.95 1.28 -6.54
N PHE A 276 17.83 0.71 -5.33
CA PHE A 276 18.86 -0.16 -4.76
C PHE A 276 18.32 -1.58 -4.58
N PHE A 277 18.94 -2.54 -5.24
CA PHE A 277 18.70 -3.98 -5.13
C PHE A 277 19.94 -4.72 -4.60
N THR A 278 20.81 -4.01 -3.86
CA THR A 278 22.07 -4.54 -3.35
C THR A 278 21.82 -5.75 -2.46
N HIS A 279 22.51 -6.86 -2.71
CA HIS A 279 22.29 -8.15 -2.01
C HIS A 279 20.86 -8.72 -2.10
N ALA A 280 20.02 -8.25 -3.02
CA ALA A 280 18.72 -8.86 -3.24
C ALA A 280 18.87 -10.27 -3.85
N VAL A 281 18.05 -11.21 -3.39
CA VAL A 281 18.08 -12.61 -3.86
C VAL A 281 16.78 -12.92 -4.57
N PHE A 282 16.86 -13.28 -5.85
CA PHE A 282 15.74 -13.71 -6.67
C PHE A 282 15.86 -15.22 -6.91
N THR A 283 15.12 -16.01 -6.14
CA THR A 283 15.19 -17.48 -6.21
C THR A 283 14.38 -18.03 -7.38
N ALA A 284 13.20 -17.44 -7.64
CA ALA A 284 12.38 -17.71 -8.82
C ALA A 284 12.51 -16.57 -9.84
N ASP A 285 11.69 -16.61 -10.90
CA ASP A 285 11.82 -15.69 -12.02
C ASP A 285 11.68 -14.22 -11.62
N ALA A 286 12.52 -13.36 -12.21
CA ALA A 286 12.53 -11.91 -11.96
C ALA A 286 12.33 -11.13 -13.25
N TYR A 287 11.20 -10.44 -13.37
CA TYR A 287 10.81 -9.70 -14.57
C TYR A 287 10.99 -8.20 -14.36
N PHE A 288 11.87 -7.56 -15.14
CA PHE A 288 12.06 -6.10 -15.19
C PHE A 288 11.64 -5.49 -16.53
N ARG A 289 10.94 -6.25 -17.38
CA ARG A 289 10.61 -5.84 -18.75
C ARG A 289 10.04 -4.42 -18.83
N ARG A 290 10.61 -3.57 -19.69
CA ARG A 290 10.15 -2.19 -19.88
C ARG A 290 10.17 -1.32 -18.60
N ALA A 291 10.89 -1.73 -17.55
CA ALA A 291 11.13 -0.86 -16.41
C ALA A 291 11.98 0.35 -16.83
N THR A 292 11.79 1.47 -16.16
CA THR A 292 12.50 2.72 -16.43
C THR A 292 13.21 3.19 -15.17
N PHE A 293 14.53 3.30 -15.22
CA PHE A 293 15.38 3.83 -14.15
C PHE A 293 15.98 5.17 -14.58
N ARG A 294 15.50 6.28 -13.99
CA ARG A 294 16.01 7.64 -14.25
C ARG A 294 17.15 8.04 -13.32
N GLY A 295 17.17 7.49 -12.11
CA GLY A 295 18.31 7.57 -11.19
C GLY A 295 19.32 6.43 -11.40
N GLU A 296 20.31 6.35 -10.51
CA GLU A 296 21.20 5.20 -10.43
C GLU A 296 20.40 3.95 -10.06
N VAL A 297 20.64 2.84 -10.74
CA VAL A 297 20.17 1.53 -10.31
C VAL A 297 21.35 0.64 -9.94
N ASN A 298 21.27 0.06 -8.75
CA ASN A 298 22.36 -0.72 -8.18
C ASN A 298 21.90 -2.13 -7.81
N PHE A 299 22.36 -3.11 -8.59
CA PHE A 299 22.18 -4.54 -8.39
C PHE A 299 23.46 -5.21 -7.86
N SER A 300 24.37 -4.46 -7.23
CA SER A 300 25.63 -5.05 -6.76
C SER A 300 25.36 -6.20 -5.79
N ASP A 301 26.05 -7.30 -5.97
CA ASP A 301 25.89 -8.52 -5.17
C ASP A 301 24.48 -9.14 -5.19
N ALA A 302 23.61 -8.73 -6.13
CA ALA A 302 22.31 -9.37 -6.32
C ALA A 302 22.49 -10.79 -6.91
N ASP A 303 21.59 -11.70 -6.55
CA ASP A 303 21.67 -13.12 -6.92
C ASP A 303 20.40 -13.56 -7.64
N PHE A 304 20.47 -13.67 -8.97
CA PHE A 304 19.37 -14.12 -9.82
C PHE A 304 19.55 -15.62 -10.11
N ARG A 305 18.81 -16.47 -9.38
CA ARG A 305 18.98 -17.94 -9.39
C ARG A 305 18.10 -18.67 -10.40
N ALA A 306 17.09 -18.00 -10.93
CA ALA A 306 16.23 -18.52 -12.00
C ALA A 306 16.25 -17.58 -13.21
N LYS A 307 15.20 -17.61 -14.05
CA LYS A 307 15.13 -16.77 -15.24
C LYS A 307 14.97 -15.32 -14.85
N ASP A 308 15.78 -14.47 -15.45
CA ASP A 308 15.61 -13.04 -15.39
C ASP A 308 15.16 -12.49 -16.75
N ASP A 309 14.51 -11.33 -16.74
CA ASP A 309 14.06 -10.69 -17.98
C ASP A 309 14.21 -9.17 -17.87
N PHE A 310 15.32 -8.68 -18.42
CA PHE A 310 15.64 -7.25 -18.53
C PHE A 310 15.32 -6.71 -19.94
N ALA A 311 14.43 -7.35 -20.69
CA ALA A 311 14.12 -6.92 -22.04
C ALA A 311 13.51 -5.51 -22.06
N LYS A 312 14.09 -4.63 -22.88
CA LYS A 312 13.63 -3.25 -23.10
C LYS A 312 13.63 -2.40 -21.82
N VAL A 313 14.47 -2.70 -20.84
CA VAL A 313 14.69 -1.80 -19.70
C VAL A 313 15.36 -0.53 -20.20
N PHE A 314 14.90 0.62 -19.72
CA PHE A 314 15.55 1.90 -19.96
C PHE A 314 16.36 2.31 -18.74
N TYR A 315 17.65 2.59 -18.96
CA TYR A 315 18.56 3.12 -17.95
C TYR A 315 19.03 4.51 -18.37
N GLN A 316 18.77 5.54 -17.57
CA GLN A 316 19.29 6.89 -17.82
C GLN A 316 20.77 7.01 -17.45
N GLN A 317 21.23 6.20 -16.48
CA GLN A 317 22.61 6.11 -16.02
C GLN A 317 23.06 4.65 -16.09
N GLU A 318 24.37 4.39 -16.15
CA GLU A 318 24.91 3.04 -16.22
C GLU A 318 24.48 2.19 -15.00
N PRO A 319 23.84 1.02 -15.20
CA PRO A 319 23.40 0.19 -14.09
C PRO A 319 24.58 -0.55 -13.46
N ASN A 320 24.65 -0.57 -12.14
CA ASN A 320 25.72 -1.27 -11.42
C ASN A 320 25.34 -2.74 -11.18
N PHE A 321 26.02 -3.67 -11.86
CA PHE A 321 25.88 -5.12 -11.65
C PHE A 321 27.14 -5.75 -11.02
N THR A 322 27.95 -4.98 -10.30
CA THR A 322 29.20 -5.45 -9.70
C THR A 322 28.94 -6.67 -8.81
N ARG A 323 29.60 -7.80 -9.11
CA ARG A 323 29.44 -9.08 -8.40
C ARG A 323 28.02 -9.66 -8.39
N ALA A 324 27.12 -9.16 -9.26
CA ALA A 324 25.83 -9.79 -9.46
C ALA A 324 26.02 -11.19 -10.07
N ARG A 325 25.17 -12.14 -9.66
CA ARG A 325 25.14 -13.52 -10.17
C ARG A 325 23.88 -13.74 -10.98
N PHE A 326 24.01 -14.46 -12.09
CA PHE A 326 22.90 -14.82 -12.97
C PHE A 326 22.93 -16.31 -13.27
N ALA A 327 21.75 -16.95 -13.24
CA ALA A 327 21.61 -18.37 -13.54
C ALA A 327 22.04 -18.71 -14.97
N SER A 328 21.84 -17.78 -15.91
CA SER A 328 22.31 -17.89 -17.29
C SER A 328 23.40 -16.85 -17.57
N PRO A 329 24.53 -17.22 -18.19
CA PRO A 329 25.57 -16.27 -18.60
C PRO A 329 24.99 -15.18 -19.51
N ARG A 330 25.26 -13.91 -19.20
CA ARG A 330 24.85 -12.77 -20.03
C ARG A 330 26.03 -12.24 -20.84
N SER A 331 25.83 -12.01 -22.14
CA SER A 331 26.81 -11.35 -23.01
C SER A 331 26.82 -9.82 -22.84
N SER A 332 25.68 -9.23 -22.48
CA SER A 332 25.56 -7.85 -21.99
C SER A 332 24.24 -7.68 -21.24
N VAL A 333 24.20 -6.74 -20.29
CA VAL A 333 23.02 -6.50 -19.43
C VAL A 333 22.04 -5.48 -20.04
N GLY A 334 22.06 -5.32 -21.37
CA GLY A 334 21.13 -4.41 -22.06
C GLY A 334 21.44 -2.92 -21.88
N PHE A 335 22.71 -2.54 -21.70
CA PHE A 335 23.10 -1.14 -21.84
C PHE A 335 23.21 -0.81 -23.33
N GLU A 336 22.15 -0.25 -23.92
CA GLU A 336 22.28 0.38 -25.23
C GLU A 336 23.19 1.60 -25.07
N ASN A 337 24.43 1.46 -25.54
CA ASN A 337 25.41 2.53 -25.45
C ASN A 337 24.88 3.77 -26.20
N PRO A 338 24.67 4.92 -25.54
CA PRO A 338 24.10 6.10 -26.19
C PRO A 338 24.98 6.63 -27.33
N LEU A 339 26.29 6.38 -27.29
CA LEU A 339 27.19 6.64 -28.41
C LEU A 339 26.91 5.69 -29.58
N LEU A 340 26.68 4.40 -29.31
CA LEU A 340 26.31 3.42 -30.35
C LEU A 340 24.96 3.78 -30.98
N LEU A 341 23.97 4.19 -30.17
CA LEU A 341 22.68 4.67 -30.66
C LEU A 341 22.82 5.95 -31.48
N ALA A 342 23.63 6.91 -31.04
CA ALA A 342 23.91 8.13 -31.80
C ALA A 342 24.65 7.83 -33.12
N ILE A 343 25.58 6.86 -33.12
CA ILE A 343 26.27 6.38 -34.33
C ILE A 343 25.27 5.73 -35.28
N VAL A 344 24.40 4.85 -34.79
CA VAL A 344 23.36 4.20 -35.60
C VAL A 344 22.38 5.23 -36.15
N ALA A 345 21.92 6.18 -35.33
CA ALA A 345 21.04 7.27 -35.77
C ALA A 345 21.72 8.17 -36.82
N GLY A 346 23.00 8.50 -36.61
CA GLY A 346 23.81 9.25 -37.58
C GLY A 346 23.98 8.48 -38.90
N ALA A 347 24.28 7.18 -38.84
CA ALA A 347 24.41 6.32 -40.01
C ALA A 347 23.08 6.19 -40.78
N LEU A 348 21.96 6.04 -40.07
CA LEU A 348 20.61 6.02 -40.66
C LEU A 348 20.26 7.36 -41.31
N ALA A 349 20.61 8.48 -40.69
CA ALA A 349 20.41 9.80 -41.27
C ALA A 349 21.25 10.01 -42.54
N VAL A 350 22.53 9.61 -42.54
CA VAL A 350 23.40 9.65 -43.72
C VAL A 350 22.84 8.77 -44.84
N PHE A 351 22.40 7.56 -44.51
CA PHE A 351 21.76 6.65 -45.45
C PHE A 351 20.50 7.26 -46.06
N LEU A 352 19.62 7.85 -45.24
CA LEU A 352 18.40 8.52 -45.69
C LEU A 352 18.71 9.69 -46.64
N ILE A 353 19.72 10.51 -46.32
CA ILE A 353 20.15 11.62 -47.19
C ILE A 353 20.67 11.09 -48.53
N ALA A 354 21.54 10.07 -48.51
CA ALA A 354 22.07 9.46 -49.73
C ALA A 354 20.95 8.87 -50.60
N PHE A 355 19.98 8.18 -49.98
CA PHE A 355 18.81 7.62 -50.65
C PHE A 355 17.94 8.69 -51.33
N ILE A 356 17.68 9.81 -50.64
CA ILE A 356 16.94 10.96 -51.21
C ILE A 356 17.69 11.58 -52.41
N VAL A 357 19.02 11.69 -52.33
CA VAL A 357 19.84 12.23 -53.44
C VAL A 357 19.79 11.33 -54.66
N ILE A 358 19.82 10.01 -54.46
CA ILE A 358 19.72 9.02 -55.55
C ILE A 358 18.34 9.10 -56.22
N LEU A 359 17.26 9.19 -55.44
CA LEU A 359 15.88 9.31 -55.95
C LEU A 359 15.60 10.62 -56.69
N LYS A 360 16.39 11.68 -56.45
CA LYS A 360 16.28 12.96 -57.19
C LYS A 360 17.09 13.00 -58.48
N LYS A 361 18.00 12.04 -58.70
CA LYS A 361 18.92 11.99 -59.85
C LYS A 361 18.55 10.94 -60.91
N GLY A 362 17.67 9.99 -60.58
CA GLY A 362 16.98 9.13 -61.54
C GLY A 362 15.57 9.67 -61.77
#